data_AF-O83576-F1
#
_entry.id   AF-O83576-F1
#
_cell.length_a   1.000
_cell.length_b   1.000
_cell.length_c   1.000
_cell.angle_alpha   90.00
_cell.angle_beta   90.00
_cell.angle_gamma   90.00
#
_symmetry.space_group_name_H-M   'P 1'
#
loop_
_entity.id
_entity.type
_entity.pdbx_description
1 polymer ?
#
loop_
_entity_poly.entity_id
_entity_poly.type
_entity_poly.pdbx_seq_one_letter_code
_entity_poly.pdbx_strand_id
1 'polypeptide(L)'
;MMTTVRVILQRCARGICSNKGRYSANQVLLFCILTLSLWTPFLGPALRHPAVYIRHKSVKNIYLAFVDPLMHTAEQWGIDTVFPLLRESFLHATGLIQHPEWEDTFYHCEQRSYEPAAALAESVPSPVLQEAVAVSPPGVAVNDSVAERKTTAPARVFSRTALRILMCGDSQMRYLTGGALQVLGTSSHVQIQEVTVSSSGFVRTDYYHWPRKFLALLDTHTQQEPYAAVIMAFGMNDYQNFYDADGSLCVTKTARWERAYEQKMRACLNIILHTVPKVYLLGMPETRNKQLNEKLVYIEHVQKKVVAQYDPQRVRYYSLKPIVPGVHGTYASAIRDTHGRWVHVMHKDGIHYTIEGGAYVMETLLPLILADLERSRHGYMRSSLGSHELPATKGMERARHASTRT
;
A
#
# COMPACT_ATOMS: atom_id res chain seq x y z
N MET A 1 -12.42 42.76 -5.27
CA MET A 1 -13.22 41.75 -6.02
C MET A 1 -14.73 42.00 -5.97
N MET A 2 -15.34 42.32 -4.82
CA MET A 2 -16.81 42.50 -4.73
C MET A 2 -17.36 43.73 -5.47
N THR A 3 -16.59 44.80 -5.64
CA THR A 3 -17.01 46.02 -6.35
C THR A 3 -17.15 45.76 -7.86
N THR A 4 -16.27 44.96 -8.44
CA THR A 4 -16.29 44.57 -9.86
C THR A 4 -17.49 43.67 -10.18
N VAL A 5 -17.85 42.76 -9.27
CA VAL A 5 -19.00 41.87 -9.42
C VAL A 5 -20.33 42.64 -9.34
N ARG A 6 -20.42 43.67 -8.47
CA ARG A 6 -21.62 44.52 -8.37
C ARG A 6 -21.89 45.35 -9.64
N VAL A 7 -20.84 45.85 -10.28
CA VAL A 7 -20.94 46.61 -11.55
C VAL A 7 -21.40 45.71 -12.71
N ILE A 8 -20.97 44.44 -12.71
CA ILE A 8 -21.40 43.45 -13.71
C ILE A 8 -22.88 43.11 -13.53
N LEU A 9 -23.34 42.89 -12.29
CA LEU A 9 -24.74 42.56 -12.00
C LEU A 9 -25.71 43.73 -12.27
N GLN A 10 -25.31 44.98 -11.99
CA GLN A 10 -26.13 46.17 -12.31
C GLN A 10 -26.27 46.44 -13.82
N ARG A 11 -25.30 46.02 -14.64
CA ARG A 11 -25.40 46.13 -16.10
C ARG A 11 -26.33 45.09 -16.72
N CYS A 12 -26.47 43.92 -16.10
CA CYS A 12 -27.43 42.89 -16.53
C CYS A 12 -28.89 43.27 -16.28
N ALA A 13 -29.18 44.08 -15.25
CA ALA A 13 -30.56 44.47 -14.89
C ALA A 13 -31.18 45.55 -15.80
N ARG A 14 -30.41 46.20 -16.68
CA ARG A 14 -30.87 47.37 -17.49
C ARG A 14 -31.13 47.08 -18.98
N GLY A 15 -31.39 45.83 -19.36
CA GLY A 15 -32.08 45.53 -20.62
C GLY A 15 -31.41 46.01 -21.92
N ILE A 16 -30.07 46.07 -21.98
CA ILE A 16 -29.36 46.33 -23.24
C ILE A 16 -28.90 44.98 -23.81
N CYS A 17 -29.84 44.24 -24.41
CA CYS A 17 -29.51 43.13 -25.31
C CYS A 17 -29.06 43.72 -26.66
N SER A 18 -27.76 43.93 -26.83
CA SER A 18 -27.13 44.06 -28.14
C SER A 18 -26.24 42.84 -28.37
N ASN A 19 -26.57 42.08 -29.41
CA ASN A 19 -25.84 40.88 -29.82
C ASN A 19 -24.35 41.18 -30.07
N LYS A 20 -23.45 40.60 -29.25
CA LYS A 20 -22.17 39.94 -29.64
C LYS A 20 -21.32 39.57 -28.41
N GLY A 21 -21.78 38.60 -27.64
CA GLY A 21 -20.96 37.88 -26.67
C GLY A 21 -20.06 36.83 -27.34
N ARG A 22 -19.12 37.25 -28.18
CA ARG A 22 -18.10 36.36 -28.75
C ARG A 22 -16.73 36.96 -28.50
N TYR A 23 -15.99 36.38 -27.56
CA TYR A 23 -14.56 36.63 -27.40
C TYR A 23 -13.88 36.39 -28.75
N SER A 24 -12.97 37.26 -29.15
CA SER A 24 -12.18 37.03 -30.37
C SER A 24 -11.28 35.81 -30.17
N ALA A 25 -10.88 35.14 -31.26
CA ALA A 25 -9.97 33.98 -31.18
C ALA A 25 -8.69 34.30 -30.39
N ASN A 26 -8.18 35.53 -30.51
CA ASN A 26 -7.00 35.99 -29.78
C ASN A 26 -7.28 36.17 -28.28
N GLN A 27 -8.49 36.59 -27.88
CA GLN A 27 -8.87 36.70 -26.47
C GLN A 27 -9.06 35.33 -25.82
N VAL A 28 -9.64 34.37 -26.55
CA VAL A 28 -9.75 32.99 -26.08
C VAL A 28 -8.36 32.36 -25.97
N LEU A 29 -7.50 32.55 -26.98
CA LEU A 29 -6.13 32.04 -26.96
C LEU A 29 -5.32 32.64 -25.80
N LEU A 30 -5.41 33.96 -25.60
CA LEU A 30 -4.74 34.62 -24.49
C LEU A 30 -5.27 34.13 -23.13
N PHE A 31 -6.58 33.99 -22.98
CA PHE A 31 -7.17 33.43 -21.76
C PHE A 31 -6.69 32.00 -21.50
N CYS A 32 -6.66 31.14 -22.54
CA CYS A 32 -6.14 29.78 -22.46
C CYS A 32 -4.65 29.75 -22.11
N ILE A 33 -3.82 30.61 -22.71
CA ILE A 33 -2.39 30.71 -22.38
C ILE A 33 -2.22 31.17 -20.94
N LEU A 34 -2.93 32.21 -20.50
CA LEU A 34 -2.84 32.72 -19.13
C LEU A 34 -3.32 31.69 -18.10
N THR A 35 -4.41 30.98 -18.38
CA THR A 35 -4.85 29.89 -17.50
C THR A 35 -3.86 28.74 -17.50
N LEU A 36 -3.41 28.25 -18.66
CA LEU A 36 -2.40 27.19 -18.71
C LEU A 36 -1.12 27.61 -17.99
N SER A 37 -0.61 28.83 -18.19
CA SER A 37 0.55 29.36 -17.48
C SER A 37 0.31 29.51 -15.98
N LEU A 38 -0.90 29.87 -15.55
CA LEU A 38 -1.26 29.94 -14.13
C LEU A 38 -1.31 28.55 -13.48
N TRP A 39 -1.77 27.53 -14.21
CA TRP A 39 -1.91 26.16 -13.72
C TRP A 39 -0.63 25.32 -13.89
N THR A 40 0.27 25.69 -14.80
CA THR A 40 1.53 24.97 -15.09
C THR A 40 2.40 24.73 -13.84
N PRO A 41 2.58 25.69 -12.93
CA PRO A 41 3.34 25.48 -11.69
C PRO A 41 2.69 24.46 -10.75
N PHE A 42 1.35 24.35 -10.81
CA PHE A 42 0.57 23.43 -9.98
C PHE A 42 0.53 22.00 -10.53
N LEU A 43 0.78 21.80 -11.83
CA LEU A 43 0.83 20.49 -12.48
C LEU A 43 2.21 19.81 -12.36
N GLY A 44 3.17 20.45 -11.70
CA GLY A 44 4.58 20.12 -11.85
C GLY A 44 4.98 18.67 -11.56
N PRO A 45 4.69 18.11 -10.38
CA PRO A 45 5.01 16.72 -10.07
C PRO A 45 4.31 15.72 -11.02
N ALA A 46 3.09 16.05 -11.49
CA ALA A 46 2.35 15.24 -12.44
C ALA A 46 2.95 15.26 -13.85
N LEU A 47 3.65 16.33 -14.24
CA LEU A 47 4.32 16.44 -15.55
C LEU A 47 5.65 15.66 -15.63
N ARG A 48 6.31 15.30 -14.52
CA ARG A 48 7.47 14.38 -14.59
C ARG A 48 7.06 12.93 -14.84
N HIS A 49 5.87 12.53 -14.39
CA HIS A 49 5.43 11.14 -14.42
C HIS A 49 5.33 10.56 -15.86
N PRO A 50 4.79 11.28 -16.87
CA PRO A 50 4.81 10.83 -18.26
C PRO A 50 6.20 10.51 -18.81
N ALA A 51 7.26 11.21 -18.36
CA ALA A 51 8.63 10.99 -18.83
C ALA A 51 9.17 9.58 -18.52
N VAL A 52 8.56 8.89 -17.54
CA VAL A 52 8.88 7.50 -17.20
C VAL A 52 8.40 6.53 -18.29
N TYR A 53 7.33 6.87 -19.01
CA TYR A 53 6.72 6.01 -20.03
C TYR A 53 7.23 6.28 -21.45
N ILE A 54 7.99 7.36 -21.68
CA ILE A 54 8.54 7.70 -23.00
C ILE A 54 9.74 6.78 -23.32
N ARG A 55 9.52 5.83 -24.24
CA ARG A 55 10.52 4.82 -24.63
C ARG A 55 11.67 5.37 -25.49
N HIS A 56 11.40 6.37 -26.34
CA HIS A 56 12.42 6.95 -27.22
C HIS A 56 13.26 8.00 -26.47
N LYS A 57 14.57 7.78 -26.41
CA LYS A 57 15.53 8.64 -25.69
C LYS A 57 15.48 10.10 -26.16
N SER A 58 15.37 10.34 -27.47
CA SER A 58 15.29 11.69 -28.05
C SER A 58 14.01 12.41 -27.62
N VAL A 59 12.87 11.72 -27.68
CA VAL A 59 11.56 12.28 -27.27
C VAL A 59 11.54 12.58 -25.77
N LYS A 60 12.13 11.69 -24.96
CA LYS A 60 12.26 11.89 -23.52
C LYS A 60 13.14 13.11 -23.20
N ASN A 61 14.26 13.28 -23.89
CA ASN A 61 15.15 14.43 -23.70
C ASN A 61 14.48 15.74 -24.13
N ILE A 62 13.75 15.73 -25.25
CA ILE A 62 12.98 16.89 -25.69
C ILE A 62 11.91 17.23 -24.65
N TYR A 63 11.14 16.24 -24.19
CA TYR A 63 10.12 16.42 -23.16
C TYR A 63 10.69 17.00 -21.87
N LEU A 64 11.78 16.42 -21.36
CA LEU A 64 12.45 16.91 -20.15
C LEU A 64 13.02 18.32 -20.34
N ALA A 65 13.56 18.67 -21.51
CA ALA A 65 14.03 20.03 -21.78
C ALA A 65 12.92 21.10 -21.69
N PHE A 66 11.66 20.74 -21.96
CA PHE A 66 10.52 21.64 -21.77
C PHE A 66 10.01 21.65 -20.32
N VAL A 67 10.03 20.51 -19.63
CA VAL A 67 9.44 20.37 -18.29
C VAL A 67 10.41 20.81 -17.19
N ASP A 68 11.71 20.53 -17.30
CA ASP A 68 12.72 20.79 -16.26
C ASP A 68 12.84 22.27 -15.87
N PRO A 69 12.84 23.26 -16.80
CA PRO A 69 12.87 24.67 -16.44
C PRO A 69 11.62 25.10 -15.65
N LEU A 70 10.44 24.61 -16.04
CA LEU A 70 9.18 24.88 -15.32
C LEU A 70 9.24 24.32 -13.89
N MET A 71 9.86 23.16 -13.71
CA MET A 71 10.02 22.52 -12.39
C MET A 71 11.02 23.23 -11.53
N HIS A 72 12.17 23.62 -12.07
CA HIS A 72 13.14 24.40 -11.33
C HIS A 72 12.54 25.71 -10.83
N THR A 73 11.68 26.34 -11.64
CA THR A 73 10.98 27.57 -11.26
C THR A 73 9.92 27.32 -10.19
N ALA A 74 9.16 26.23 -10.28
CA ALA A 74 8.18 25.84 -9.27
C ALA A 74 8.83 25.46 -7.92
N GLU A 75 9.96 24.74 -7.96
CA GLU A 75 10.81 24.40 -6.82
C GLU A 75 11.40 25.67 -6.18
N GLN A 76 11.90 26.62 -6.99
CA GLN A 76 12.40 27.92 -6.49
C GLN A 76 11.32 28.77 -5.82
N TRP A 77 10.07 28.69 -6.28
CA TRP A 77 8.96 29.49 -5.75
C TRP A 77 8.19 28.75 -4.63
N GLY A 78 8.63 27.56 -4.23
CA GLY A 78 8.00 26.77 -3.17
C GLY A 78 6.59 26.29 -3.50
N ILE A 79 6.21 26.23 -4.77
CA ILE A 79 4.85 25.88 -5.22
C ILE A 79 4.54 24.39 -4.96
N ASP A 80 5.58 23.58 -4.89
CA ASP A 80 5.53 22.18 -4.44
C ASP A 80 5.02 22.02 -2.99
N THR A 81 5.21 23.03 -2.13
CA THR A 81 4.66 23.05 -0.76
C THR A 81 3.22 23.57 -0.68
N VAL A 82 2.73 24.27 -1.70
CA VAL A 82 1.40 24.92 -1.68
C VAL A 82 0.28 23.89 -1.58
N PHE A 83 0.33 22.80 -2.36
CA PHE A 83 -0.70 21.76 -2.28
C PHE A 83 -0.74 21.03 -0.93
N PRO A 84 0.39 20.55 -0.38
CA PRO A 84 0.41 19.97 0.96
C PRO A 84 -0.13 20.93 2.03
N LEU A 85 0.28 22.20 2.00
CA LEU A 85 -0.18 23.21 2.96
C LEU A 85 -1.67 23.53 2.82
N LEU A 86 -2.17 23.70 1.59
CA LEU A 86 -3.58 23.91 1.32
C LEU A 86 -4.43 22.72 1.76
N ARG A 87 -3.92 21.50 1.53
CA ARG A 87 -4.58 20.29 1.99
C ARG A 87 -4.64 20.22 3.50
N GLU A 88 -3.52 20.35 4.21
CA GLU A 88 -3.52 20.29 5.68
C GLU A 88 -4.41 21.40 6.26
N SER A 89 -4.37 22.61 5.69
CA SER A 89 -5.28 23.71 6.07
C SER A 89 -6.75 23.35 5.83
N PHE A 90 -7.08 22.73 4.70
CA PHE A 90 -8.42 22.26 4.39
C PHE A 90 -8.88 21.17 5.36
N LEU A 91 -8.04 20.18 5.64
CA LEU A 91 -8.36 19.09 6.57
C LEU A 91 -8.56 19.60 8.00
N HIS A 92 -7.78 20.60 8.42
CA HIS A 92 -7.94 21.24 9.71
C HIS A 92 -9.20 22.11 9.77
N ALA A 93 -9.47 22.89 8.72
CA ALA A 93 -10.64 23.78 8.65
C ALA A 93 -11.97 23.02 8.58
N THR A 94 -11.97 21.85 7.94
CA THR A 94 -13.17 21.00 7.79
C THR A 94 -13.36 20.03 8.96
N GLY A 95 -12.40 19.92 9.88
CA GLY A 95 -12.41 18.92 10.94
C GLY A 95 -12.19 17.48 10.44
N LEU A 96 -11.98 17.28 9.14
CA LEU A 96 -11.72 15.96 8.54
C LEU A 96 -10.47 15.27 9.11
N ILE A 97 -9.57 16.03 9.74
CA ILE A 97 -8.43 15.47 10.47
C ILE A 97 -8.84 14.58 11.64
N GLN A 98 -10.04 14.77 12.21
CA GLN A 98 -10.61 13.98 13.30
C GLN A 98 -11.42 12.77 12.80
N HIS A 99 -11.65 12.70 11.49
CA HIS A 99 -12.55 11.75 10.83
C HIS A 99 -11.82 10.97 9.73
N PRO A 100 -10.76 10.19 10.04
CA PRO A 100 -9.89 9.57 9.04
C PRO A 100 -10.60 8.60 8.07
N GLU A 101 -11.85 8.22 8.31
CA GLU A 101 -12.71 7.44 7.43
C GLU A 101 -12.92 8.07 6.03
N TRP A 102 -12.80 9.41 5.90
CA TRP A 102 -12.93 10.06 4.58
C TRP A 102 -11.81 9.62 3.62
N GLU A 103 -10.63 9.30 4.16
CA GLU A 103 -9.46 8.88 3.38
C GLU A 103 -9.78 7.61 2.61
N ASP A 104 -10.52 6.69 3.22
CA ASP A 104 -10.85 5.41 2.59
C ASP A 104 -11.71 5.63 1.34
N THR A 105 -12.62 6.60 1.37
CA THR A 105 -13.43 6.94 0.19
C THR A 105 -12.58 7.62 -0.87
N PHE A 106 -11.70 8.56 -0.49
CA PHE A 106 -10.93 9.36 -1.45
C PHE A 106 -9.83 8.54 -2.15
N TYR A 107 -9.02 7.81 -1.39
CA TYR A 107 -7.88 7.06 -1.92
C TYR A 107 -8.27 5.71 -2.54
N HIS A 108 -9.45 5.19 -2.22
CA HIS A 108 -9.96 3.95 -2.81
C HIS A 108 -11.08 4.16 -3.86
N CYS A 109 -11.40 5.40 -4.23
CA CYS A 109 -12.48 5.71 -5.19
C CYS A 109 -12.28 5.06 -6.58
N GLU A 110 -11.07 5.10 -7.13
CA GLU A 110 -10.73 4.42 -8.40
C GLU A 110 -10.64 2.89 -8.26
N GLN A 111 -10.66 2.35 -7.04
CA GLN A 111 -10.43 0.93 -6.78
C GLN A 111 -11.71 0.07 -6.86
N ARG A 112 -12.90 0.69 -6.86
CA ARG A 112 -14.20 -0.01 -7.02
C ARG A 112 -14.54 -0.40 -8.47
N SER A 113 -13.85 0.16 -9.47
CA SER A 113 -14.07 -0.20 -10.89
C SER A 113 -13.45 -1.54 -11.29
N TYR A 114 -12.79 -2.24 -10.35
CA TYR A 114 -12.28 -3.60 -10.49
C TYR A 114 -12.91 -4.56 -9.47
N GLU A 115 -14.21 -4.42 -9.20
CA GLU A 115 -14.99 -5.60 -8.81
C GLU A 115 -15.11 -6.50 -10.04
N PRO A 116 -14.81 -7.81 -9.95
CA PRO A 116 -15.13 -8.70 -11.05
C PRO A 116 -16.64 -8.59 -11.30
N ALA A 117 -17.01 -8.42 -12.56
CA ALA A 117 -18.39 -8.31 -13.06
C ALA A 117 -19.32 -9.50 -12.68
N ALA A 118 -18.88 -10.41 -11.81
CA ALA A 118 -19.66 -11.48 -11.22
C ALA A 118 -20.66 -10.98 -10.15
N ALA A 119 -20.37 -9.90 -9.41
CA ALA A 119 -21.25 -9.44 -8.33
C ALA A 119 -22.47 -8.62 -8.78
N LEU A 120 -22.50 -8.15 -10.03
CA LEU A 120 -23.62 -7.38 -10.60
C LEU A 120 -24.50 -8.19 -11.58
N ALA A 121 -24.18 -9.48 -11.79
CA ALA A 121 -24.98 -10.38 -12.61
C ALA A 121 -26.11 -11.08 -11.84
N GLU A 122 -26.16 -10.96 -10.50
CA GLU A 122 -27.17 -11.64 -9.66
C GLU A 122 -28.48 -10.84 -9.46
N SER A 123 -28.62 -9.63 -10.01
CA SER A 123 -29.79 -8.78 -9.74
C SER A 123 -30.65 -8.40 -10.96
N VAL A 124 -30.61 -9.17 -12.05
CA VAL A 124 -31.56 -8.99 -13.15
C VAL A 124 -32.52 -10.19 -13.19
N PRO A 125 -33.82 -10.02 -12.89
CA PRO A 125 -34.79 -11.06 -13.17
C PRO A 125 -34.93 -11.19 -14.70
N SER A 126 -34.56 -12.34 -15.25
CA SER A 126 -34.82 -12.66 -16.66
C SER A 126 -36.33 -12.66 -16.93
N PRO A 127 -36.81 -12.01 -18.02
CA PRO A 127 -38.20 -12.11 -18.41
C PRO A 127 -38.48 -13.50 -19.01
N VAL A 128 -39.55 -14.12 -18.50
CA VAL A 128 -40.16 -15.34 -19.06
C VAL A 128 -40.73 -15.02 -20.44
N LEU A 129 -40.29 -15.72 -21.48
CA LEU A 129 -40.98 -15.81 -22.77
C LEU A 129 -40.70 -17.17 -23.44
N GLN A 130 -41.69 -18.04 -23.29
CA GLN A 130 -42.21 -19.12 -24.15
C GLN A 130 -41.31 -19.89 -25.13
N GLU A 131 -41.30 -21.20 -24.88
CA GLU A 131 -41.30 -22.37 -25.77
C GLU A 131 -41.39 -22.15 -27.30
N ALA A 132 -40.41 -22.69 -28.03
CA ALA A 132 -40.57 -23.13 -29.42
C ALA A 132 -39.61 -24.30 -29.74
N VAL A 133 -40.20 -25.49 -29.82
CA VAL A 133 -39.95 -26.70 -30.64
C VAL A 133 -38.57 -26.96 -31.28
N ALA A 134 -38.08 -28.16 -30.97
CA ALA A 134 -36.98 -28.98 -31.49
C ALA A 134 -36.64 -28.95 -32.99
N VAL A 135 -35.34 -29.14 -33.31
CA VAL A 135 -34.78 -30.14 -34.27
C VAL A 135 -33.30 -30.42 -33.93
N SER A 136 -32.92 -31.70 -33.75
CA SER A 136 -31.53 -32.21 -33.82
C SER A 136 -31.30 -32.88 -35.19
N PRO A 137 -30.07 -32.99 -35.74
CA PRO A 137 -29.18 -34.16 -35.47
C PRO A 137 -27.66 -33.84 -35.62
N PRO A 138 -26.72 -34.81 -35.74
CA PRO A 138 -26.15 -35.58 -34.63
C PRO A 138 -24.60 -35.52 -34.53
N GLY A 139 -24.08 -35.76 -33.32
CA GLY A 139 -22.94 -36.65 -33.07
C GLY A 139 -21.51 -36.15 -33.33
N VAL A 140 -20.80 -35.77 -32.26
CA VAL A 140 -19.45 -36.29 -31.95
C VAL A 140 -19.34 -36.38 -30.42
N ALA A 141 -19.14 -37.59 -29.92
CA ALA A 141 -18.85 -37.85 -28.52
C ALA A 141 -17.36 -37.54 -28.23
N VAL A 142 -17.10 -36.72 -27.21
CA VAL A 142 -15.84 -36.76 -26.47
C VAL A 142 -16.20 -36.68 -24.99
N ASN A 143 -16.07 -37.83 -24.33
CA ASN A 143 -16.00 -37.91 -22.88
C ASN A 143 -14.74 -37.18 -22.42
N ASP A 144 -14.90 -36.19 -21.55
CA ASP A 144 -13.86 -35.85 -20.58
C ASP A 144 -14.53 -35.65 -19.22
N SER A 145 -14.31 -36.65 -18.37
CA SER A 145 -14.77 -36.72 -17.00
C SER A 145 -14.10 -35.61 -16.19
N VAL A 146 -14.88 -34.67 -15.68
CA VAL A 146 -14.43 -33.70 -14.69
C VAL A 146 -14.19 -34.44 -13.37
N ALA A 147 -12.94 -34.85 -13.16
CA ALA A 147 -12.48 -35.35 -11.87
C ALA A 147 -12.37 -34.19 -10.88
N GLU A 148 -13.28 -34.19 -9.92
CA GLU A 148 -13.37 -33.30 -8.77
C GLU A 148 -12.05 -33.33 -7.96
N ARG A 149 -11.29 -32.22 -7.96
CA ARG A 149 -10.08 -32.07 -7.14
C ARG A 149 -10.45 -31.93 -5.68
N LYS A 150 -10.33 -33.02 -4.92
CA LYS A 150 -10.11 -32.95 -3.46
C LYS A 150 -8.64 -32.60 -3.22
N THR A 151 -8.36 -31.32 -3.00
CA THR A 151 -7.06 -30.86 -2.50
C THR A 151 -7.04 -31.01 -0.98
N THR A 152 -6.48 -32.11 -0.48
CA THR A 152 -6.16 -32.28 0.94
C THR A 152 -4.88 -31.52 1.29
N ALA A 153 -5.02 -30.22 1.57
CA ALA A 153 -4.00 -29.50 2.33
C ALA A 153 -4.02 -30.01 3.79
N PRO A 154 -2.87 -30.24 4.45
CA PRO A 154 -2.87 -30.69 5.84
C PRO A 154 -3.48 -29.59 6.71
N ALA A 155 -4.54 -29.95 7.45
CA ALA A 155 -5.16 -29.07 8.44
C ALA A 155 -4.14 -28.77 9.55
N ARG A 156 -3.43 -27.64 9.41
CA ARG A 156 -2.66 -27.08 10.53
C ARG A 156 -3.66 -26.57 11.55
N VAL A 157 -3.62 -27.15 12.74
CA VAL A 157 -4.43 -26.76 13.88
C VAL A 157 -3.96 -25.39 14.35
N PHE A 158 -4.52 -24.33 13.79
CA PHE A 158 -4.41 -22.99 14.35
C PHE A 158 -5.38 -22.84 15.52
N SER A 159 -4.99 -22.02 16.50
CA SER A 159 -5.80 -21.64 17.67
C SER A 159 -7.24 -21.25 17.28
N ARG A 160 -8.22 -21.52 18.15
CA ARG A 160 -9.68 -21.26 17.93
C ARG A 160 -10.04 -19.82 17.54
N THR A 161 -9.14 -18.85 17.70
CA THR A 161 -9.31 -17.45 17.28
C THR A 161 -8.55 -17.16 16.00
N ALA A 162 -9.20 -16.51 15.03
CA ALA A 162 -8.58 -16.13 13.77
C ALA A 162 -7.35 -15.23 13.97
N LEU A 163 -6.32 -15.42 13.13
CA LEU A 163 -5.15 -14.54 13.07
C LEU A 163 -5.49 -13.32 12.22
N ARG A 164 -5.72 -12.18 12.86
CA ARG A 164 -5.95 -10.90 12.17
C ARG A 164 -4.62 -10.27 11.75
N ILE A 165 -4.44 -10.04 10.46
CA ILE A 165 -3.24 -9.45 9.87
C ILE A 165 -3.64 -8.16 9.15
N LEU A 166 -2.95 -7.06 9.46
CA LEU A 166 -3.03 -5.83 8.67
C LEU A 166 -2.00 -5.91 7.55
N MET A 167 -2.44 -5.82 6.30
CA MET A 167 -1.56 -5.69 5.13
C MET A 167 -1.65 -4.25 4.62
N CYS A 168 -0.57 -3.48 4.70
CA CYS A 168 -0.57 -2.06 4.35
C CYS A 168 0.64 -1.63 3.50
N GLY A 169 0.43 -0.69 2.58
CA GLY A 169 1.51 -0.33 1.69
C GLY A 169 1.17 0.65 0.56
N ASP A 170 2.14 0.81 -0.33
CA ASP A 170 1.98 1.47 -1.61
C ASP A 170 1.25 0.58 -2.63
N SER A 171 1.29 0.92 -3.92
CA SER A 171 0.56 0.20 -4.98
C SER A 171 0.92 -1.28 -5.08
N GLN A 172 2.10 -1.72 -4.62
CA GLN A 172 2.47 -3.13 -4.63
C GLN A 172 1.63 -3.96 -3.66
N MET A 173 1.19 -3.36 -2.54
CA MET A 173 0.49 -4.09 -1.49
C MET A 173 -0.83 -4.69 -1.97
N ARG A 174 -1.52 -4.05 -2.91
CA ARG A 174 -2.78 -4.58 -3.45
C ARG A 174 -2.60 -5.96 -4.07
N TYR A 175 -1.56 -6.12 -4.87
CA TYR A 175 -1.29 -7.39 -5.56
C TYR A 175 -0.80 -8.46 -4.60
N LEU A 176 0.03 -8.06 -3.63
CA LEU A 176 0.48 -8.94 -2.56
C LEU A 176 -0.68 -9.40 -1.67
N THR A 177 -1.63 -8.53 -1.36
CA THR A 177 -2.81 -8.86 -0.55
C THR A 177 -3.79 -9.74 -1.32
N GLY A 178 -4.11 -9.39 -2.56
CA GLY A 178 -4.94 -10.23 -3.43
C GLY A 178 -4.36 -11.62 -3.64
N GLY A 179 -3.04 -11.70 -3.82
CA GLY A 179 -2.30 -12.95 -3.87
C GLY A 179 -2.36 -13.74 -2.58
N ALA A 180 -2.18 -13.09 -1.43
CA ALA A 180 -2.29 -13.73 -0.11
C ALA A 180 -3.70 -14.32 0.11
N LEU A 181 -4.75 -13.58 -0.23
CA LEU A 181 -6.14 -14.05 -0.14
C LEU A 181 -6.39 -15.26 -1.05
N GLN A 182 -5.84 -15.26 -2.26
CA GLN A 182 -5.93 -16.39 -3.18
C GLN A 182 -5.23 -17.64 -2.63
N VAL A 183 -4.04 -17.49 -2.04
CA VAL A 183 -3.27 -18.60 -1.46
C VAL A 183 -3.93 -19.16 -0.20
N LEU A 184 -4.46 -18.29 0.67
CA LEU A 184 -5.12 -18.69 1.91
C LEU A 184 -6.47 -19.36 1.65
N GLY A 185 -7.20 -18.93 0.61
CA GLY A 185 -8.53 -19.41 0.31
C GLY A 185 -9.58 -19.01 1.36
N THR A 186 -10.83 -19.40 1.14
CA THR A 186 -11.99 -18.97 1.93
C THR A 186 -12.10 -19.64 3.31
N SER A 187 -11.43 -20.77 3.52
CA SER A 187 -11.50 -21.55 4.78
C SER A 187 -10.34 -21.28 5.74
N SER A 188 -9.58 -20.21 5.50
CA SER A 188 -8.43 -19.84 6.32
C SER A 188 -8.84 -19.28 7.68
N HIS A 189 -8.11 -19.64 8.73
CA HIS A 189 -8.18 -18.97 10.04
C HIS A 189 -7.43 -17.63 10.06
N VAL A 190 -6.90 -17.15 8.93
CA VAL A 190 -6.24 -15.86 8.80
C VAL A 190 -7.21 -14.86 8.18
N GLN A 191 -7.45 -13.76 8.88
CA GLN A 191 -8.23 -12.63 8.39
C GLN A 191 -7.28 -11.51 8.01
N ILE A 192 -7.39 -11.02 6.77
CA ILE A 192 -6.56 -9.91 6.28
C ILE A 192 -7.41 -8.65 6.17
N GLN A 193 -6.94 -7.57 6.78
CA GLN A 193 -7.41 -6.21 6.47
C GLN A 193 -6.39 -5.53 5.57
N GLU A 194 -6.82 -5.08 4.39
CA GLU A 194 -5.98 -4.36 3.45
C GLU A 194 -6.10 -2.84 3.64
N VAL A 195 -4.96 -2.13 3.65
CA VAL A 195 -4.90 -0.67 3.54
C VAL A 195 -3.84 -0.29 2.52
N THR A 196 -4.25 -0.11 1.27
CA THR A 196 -3.33 0.21 0.15
C THR A 196 -3.56 1.61 -0.41
N VAL A 197 -2.54 2.46 -0.31
CA VAL A 197 -2.58 3.82 -0.87
C VAL A 197 -1.52 3.96 -1.95
N SER A 198 -1.94 3.94 -3.22
CA SER A 198 -1.07 4.15 -4.38
C SER A 198 -0.27 5.44 -4.28
N SER A 199 0.94 5.46 -4.83
CA SER A 199 1.84 6.63 -4.83
C SER A 199 2.30 7.12 -3.44
N SER A 200 1.92 6.44 -2.37
CA SER A 200 2.37 6.71 -1.00
C SER A 200 3.69 6.00 -0.66
N GLY A 201 4.22 6.27 0.53
CA GLY A 201 5.46 5.71 1.05
C GLY A 201 5.84 6.42 2.34
N PHE A 202 6.94 6.03 2.98
CA PHE A 202 7.38 6.65 4.23
C PHE A 202 7.73 8.14 4.05
N VAL A 203 8.27 8.53 2.89
CA VAL A 203 8.65 9.94 2.63
C VAL A 203 7.49 10.82 2.17
N ARG A 204 6.41 10.19 1.69
CA ARG A 204 5.31 10.87 1.00
C ARG A 204 4.26 11.44 1.96
N THR A 205 4.70 12.02 3.08
CA THR A 205 3.80 12.62 4.08
C THR A 205 3.00 13.80 3.48
N ASP A 206 3.51 14.45 2.43
CA ASP A 206 2.81 15.43 1.59
C ASP A 206 1.53 14.87 0.95
N TYR A 207 1.55 13.57 0.65
CA TYR A 207 0.49 12.88 -0.08
C TYR A 207 -0.32 11.91 0.77
N TYR A 208 0.27 11.24 1.77
CA TYR A 208 -0.47 10.38 2.68
C TYR A 208 0.25 10.26 4.03
N HIS A 209 -0.46 10.55 5.11
CA HIS A 209 0.13 10.64 6.44
C HIS A 209 0.06 9.30 7.20
N TRP A 210 0.86 8.31 6.78
CA TRP A 210 0.89 6.96 7.37
C TRP A 210 0.93 6.89 8.91
N PRO A 211 1.75 7.67 9.63
CA PRO A 211 1.73 7.67 11.10
C PRO A 211 0.34 8.00 11.70
N ARG A 212 -0.41 8.92 11.07
CA ARG A 212 -1.75 9.33 11.52
C ARG A 212 -2.74 8.19 11.28
N LYS A 213 -2.67 7.55 10.10
CA LYS A 213 -3.50 6.38 9.80
C LYS A 213 -3.22 5.22 10.77
N PHE A 214 -1.96 4.94 11.10
CA PHE A 214 -1.65 3.88 12.07
C PHE A 214 -2.16 4.19 13.48
N LEU A 215 -2.04 5.44 13.95
CA LEU A 215 -2.62 5.84 15.23
C LEU A 215 -4.14 5.63 15.26
N ALA A 216 -4.84 6.02 14.18
CA ALA A 216 -6.29 5.82 14.08
C ALA A 216 -6.67 4.33 13.97
N LEU A 217 -5.99 3.57 13.11
CA LEU A 217 -6.29 2.16 12.89
C LEU A 217 -5.99 1.30 14.11
N LEU A 218 -4.97 1.63 14.90
CA LEU A 218 -4.49 0.83 16.01
C LEU A 218 -4.92 1.38 17.38
N ASP A 219 -5.83 2.33 17.40
CA ASP A 219 -6.39 2.86 18.63
C ASP A 219 -7.16 1.76 19.38
N THR A 220 -6.66 1.40 20.56
CA THR A 220 -7.22 0.34 21.40
C THR A 220 -8.61 0.66 21.94
N HIS A 221 -9.03 1.93 21.91
CA HIS A 221 -10.38 2.32 22.32
C HIS A 221 -11.44 1.98 21.27
N THR A 222 -11.05 1.90 20.00
CA THR A 222 -11.95 1.63 18.87
C THR A 222 -11.74 0.25 18.25
N GLN A 223 -10.54 -0.32 18.41
CA GLN A 223 -10.21 -1.67 17.99
C GLN A 223 -10.93 -2.73 18.85
N GLN A 224 -11.88 -3.46 18.27
CA GLN A 224 -12.55 -4.56 18.97
C GLN A 224 -11.67 -5.81 19.12
N GLU A 225 -10.80 -6.06 18.14
CA GLU A 225 -9.84 -7.16 18.19
C GLU A 225 -8.44 -6.65 17.78
N PRO A 226 -7.35 -7.11 18.42
CA PRO A 226 -6.00 -6.72 18.05
C PRO A 226 -5.51 -7.45 16.80
N TYR A 227 -4.59 -6.83 16.06
CA TYR A 227 -3.85 -7.53 15.00
C TYR A 227 -2.76 -8.42 15.60
N ALA A 228 -2.63 -9.64 15.07
CA ALA A 228 -1.50 -10.52 15.37
C ALA A 228 -0.21 -10.08 14.68
N ALA A 229 -0.31 -9.40 13.54
CA ALA A 229 0.83 -8.86 12.80
C ALA A 229 0.44 -7.74 11.85
N VAL A 230 1.41 -6.90 11.49
CA VAL A 230 1.35 -6.03 10.32
C VAL A 230 2.35 -6.52 9.27
N ILE A 231 1.91 -6.67 8.02
CA ILE A 231 2.77 -6.87 6.85
C ILE A 231 2.77 -5.55 6.08
N MET A 232 3.94 -4.97 5.86
CA MET A 232 4.11 -3.68 5.20
C MET A 232 4.83 -3.83 3.87
N ALA A 233 4.44 -3.08 2.85
CA ALA A 233 5.19 -2.96 1.59
C ALA A 233 5.26 -1.48 1.18
N PHE A 234 6.39 -0.85 1.49
CA PHE A 234 6.67 0.54 1.15
C PHE A 234 8.01 0.63 0.45
N GLY A 235 8.07 1.33 -0.68
CA GLY A 235 9.35 1.62 -1.31
C GLY A 235 9.26 2.14 -2.73
N MET A 236 8.15 1.91 -3.43
CA MET A 236 7.99 2.32 -4.83
C MET A 236 8.05 3.83 -5.03
N ASN A 237 7.81 4.62 -3.98
CA ASN A 237 7.81 6.08 -4.04
C ASN A 237 8.85 6.71 -3.11
N ASP A 238 9.63 5.89 -2.40
CA ASP A 238 10.53 6.33 -1.34
C ASP A 238 11.92 6.73 -1.84
N TYR A 239 12.14 6.84 -3.14
CA TYR A 239 13.41 7.32 -3.70
C TYR A 239 13.40 8.83 -4.02
N GLN A 240 12.31 9.52 -3.70
CA GLN A 240 12.08 10.92 -4.08
C GLN A 240 12.75 11.88 -3.09
N ASN A 241 13.10 13.06 -3.59
CA ASN A 241 13.39 14.20 -2.72
C ASN A 241 12.11 14.57 -1.96
N PHE A 242 12.25 15.09 -0.75
CA PHE A 242 11.12 15.56 0.04
C PHE A 242 11.55 16.70 0.96
N TYR A 243 10.60 17.48 1.45
CA TYR A 243 10.86 18.49 2.47
C TYR A 243 10.66 17.89 3.85
N ASP A 244 11.59 18.18 4.75
CA ASP A 244 11.46 17.81 6.14
C ASP A 244 10.55 18.78 6.90
N ALA A 245 10.22 18.47 8.16
CA ALA A 245 9.34 19.29 8.99
C ALA A 245 9.85 20.73 9.21
N ASP A 246 11.17 20.93 9.10
CA ASP A 246 11.80 22.26 9.19
C ASP A 246 11.79 23.04 7.86
N GLY A 247 11.13 22.50 6.82
CA GLY A 247 11.06 23.11 5.49
C GLY A 247 12.31 22.93 4.64
N SER A 248 13.32 22.19 5.10
CA SER A 248 14.53 21.96 4.32
C SER A 248 14.33 20.84 3.30
N LEU A 249 14.89 21.04 2.09
CA LEU A 249 14.92 20.00 1.06
C LEU A 249 15.89 18.87 1.43
N CYS A 250 15.36 17.65 1.54
CA CYS A 250 16.11 16.42 1.63
C CYS A 250 16.28 15.85 0.21
N VAL A 251 17.52 15.82 -0.29
CA VAL A 251 17.87 15.23 -1.60
C VAL A 251 18.25 13.75 -1.43
N THR A 252 17.67 12.85 -2.21
CA THR A 252 17.89 11.40 -2.10
C THR A 252 19.37 11.04 -2.14
N LYS A 253 19.78 10.04 -1.35
CA LYS A 253 21.17 9.57 -1.16
C LYS A 253 22.10 10.53 -0.41
N THR A 254 21.61 11.66 0.09
CA THR A 254 22.37 12.49 1.04
C THR A 254 22.20 11.98 2.47
N ALA A 255 23.18 12.26 3.33
CA ALA A 255 23.11 11.90 4.75
C ALA A 255 21.92 12.53 5.49
N ARG A 256 21.45 13.71 5.04
CA ARG A 256 20.25 14.36 5.58
C ARG A 256 19.00 13.57 5.22
N TRP A 257 18.85 13.24 3.94
CA TRP A 257 17.73 12.46 3.45
C TRP A 257 17.67 11.08 4.10
N GLU A 258 18.80 10.38 4.22
CA GLU A 258 18.84 9.05 4.84
C GLU A 258 18.39 9.14 6.31
N ARG A 259 18.91 10.10 7.09
CA ARG A 259 18.48 10.32 8.48
C ARG A 259 16.98 10.59 8.58
N ALA A 260 16.44 11.47 7.75
CA ALA A 260 15.02 11.79 7.76
C ALA A 260 14.15 10.59 7.31
N TYR A 261 14.61 9.80 6.34
CA TYR A 261 13.94 8.56 5.93
C TYR A 261 13.88 7.54 7.07
N GLU A 262 15.01 7.31 7.73
CA GLU A 262 15.08 6.40 8.89
C GLU A 262 14.14 6.85 10.00
N GLN A 263 14.07 8.16 10.30
CA GLN A 263 13.16 8.70 11.31
C GLN A 263 11.70 8.47 10.95
N LYS A 264 11.30 8.74 9.71
CA LYS A 264 9.92 8.53 9.23
C LYS A 264 9.51 7.05 9.28
N MET A 265 10.43 6.14 8.91
CA MET A 265 10.21 4.70 9.02
C MET A 265 10.08 4.26 10.48
N ARG A 266 10.98 4.71 11.37
CA ARG A 266 10.92 4.40 12.82
C ARG A 266 9.64 4.90 13.47
N ALA A 267 9.17 6.09 13.09
CA ALA A 267 7.91 6.62 13.60
C ALA A 267 6.75 5.65 13.32
N CYS A 268 6.65 5.15 12.08
CA CYS A 268 5.64 4.15 11.72
C CYS A 268 5.81 2.84 12.50
N LEU A 269 7.03 2.28 12.53
CA LEU A 269 7.31 1.02 13.24
C LEU A 269 6.99 1.13 14.73
N ASN A 270 7.38 2.23 15.39
CA ASN A 270 7.16 2.43 16.81
C ASN A 270 5.67 2.55 17.16
N ILE A 271 4.88 3.26 16.33
CA ILE A 271 3.42 3.33 16.49
C ILE A 271 2.82 1.93 16.40
N ILE A 272 3.20 1.17 15.38
CA ILE A 272 2.66 -0.19 15.17
C ILE A 272 3.05 -1.12 16.32
N LEU A 273 4.33 -1.10 16.72
CA LEU A 273 4.86 -1.96 17.78
C LEU A 273 4.35 -1.60 19.18
N HIS A 274 3.65 -0.47 19.33
CA HIS A 274 2.99 -0.16 20.60
C HIS A 274 1.85 -1.16 20.91
N THR A 275 1.13 -1.62 19.88
CA THR A 275 -0.06 -2.48 20.04
C THR A 275 0.06 -3.82 19.32
N VAL A 276 0.83 -3.89 18.22
CA VAL A 276 0.98 -5.10 17.42
C VAL A 276 2.30 -5.80 17.77
N PRO A 277 2.29 -7.12 18.05
CA PRO A 277 3.51 -7.80 18.50
C PRO A 277 4.55 -7.98 17.39
N LYS A 278 4.12 -8.01 16.12
CA LYS A 278 4.92 -8.43 14.97
C LYS A 278 4.75 -7.51 13.76
N VAL A 279 5.86 -7.14 13.13
CA VAL A 279 5.91 -6.40 11.86
C VAL A 279 6.80 -7.12 10.86
N TYR A 280 6.29 -7.34 9.65
CA TYR A 280 7.02 -7.88 8.51
C TYR A 280 7.09 -6.82 7.42
N LEU A 281 8.28 -6.26 7.17
CA LEU A 281 8.50 -5.34 6.06
C LEU A 281 8.95 -6.11 4.83
N LEU A 282 8.16 -6.01 3.77
CA LEU A 282 8.45 -6.57 2.46
C LEU A 282 9.18 -5.53 1.62
N GLY A 283 10.27 -5.95 0.99
CA GLY A 283 10.98 -5.14 0.01
C GLY A 283 10.19 -4.94 -1.28
N MET A 284 10.79 -4.23 -2.22
CA MET A 284 10.19 -3.97 -3.53
C MET A 284 10.64 -5.01 -4.56
N PRO A 285 9.84 -5.26 -5.62
CA PRO A 285 10.21 -6.19 -6.68
C PRO A 285 11.44 -5.74 -7.47
N GLU A 286 12.01 -6.68 -8.22
CA GLU A 286 12.86 -6.34 -9.37
C GLU A 286 11.96 -5.89 -10.53
N THR A 287 12.11 -4.64 -10.99
CA THR A 287 11.29 -4.08 -12.08
C THR A 287 12.01 -4.18 -13.43
N ARG A 288 11.31 -3.92 -14.54
CA ARG A 288 11.94 -3.86 -15.87
C ARG A 288 12.89 -2.66 -16.00
N ASN A 289 12.68 -1.62 -15.20
CA ASN A 289 13.44 -0.38 -15.26
C ASN A 289 14.69 -0.46 -14.36
N LYS A 290 15.86 -0.62 -14.99
CA LYS A 290 17.15 -0.71 -14.29
C LYS A 290 17.45 0.50 -13.40
N GLN A 291 17.13 1.72 -13.84
CA GLN A 291 17.36 2.94 -13.04
C GLN A 291 16.45 2.99 -11.81
N LEU A 292 15.24 2.46 -11.93
CA LEU A 292 14.35 2.31 -10.78
C LEU A 292 14.91 1.25 -9.82
N ASN A 293 15.41 0.12 -10.33
CA ASN A 293 15.99 -0.92 -9.48
C ASN A 293 17.22 -0.43 -8.70
N GLU A 294 18.09 0.39 -9.29
CA GLU A 294 19.20 1.02 -8.56
C GLU A 294 18.73 1.87 -7.37
N LYS A 295 17.61 2.58 -7.54
CA LYS A 295 16.98 3.34 -6.45
C LYS A 295 16.39 2.40 -5.41
N LEU A 296 15.67 1.36 -5.83
CA LEU A 296 15.06 0.38 -4.92
C LEU A 296 16.10 -0.45 -4.15
N VAL A 297 17.28 -0.72 -4.73
CA VAL A 297 18.42 -1.32 -4.01
C VAL A 297 18.89 -0.41 -2.88
N TYR A 298 18.99 0.89 -3.12
CA TYR A 298 19.34 1.86 -2.07
C TYR A 298 18.26 1.92 -0.98
N ILE A 299 16.97 1.96 -1.36
CA ILE A 299 15.86 1.93 -0.38
C ILE A 299 15.91 0.66 0.47
N GLU A 300 16.06 -0.50 -0.15
CA GLU A 300 16.19 -1.77 0.56
C GLU A 300 17.38 -1.79 1.53
N HIS A 301 18.51 -1.20 1.15
CA HIS A 301 19.67 -1.09 2.03
C HIS A 301 19.34 -0.29 3.31
N VAL A 302 18.75 0.90 3.15
CA VAL A 302 18.40 1.76 4.30
C VAL A 302 17.30 1.12 5.14
N GLN A 303 16.29 0.50 4.54
CA GLN A 303 15.23 -0.20 5.27
C GLN A 303 15.79 -1.36 6.11
N LYS A 304 16.68 -2.19 5.55
CA LYS A 304 17.36 -3.25 6.30
C LYS A 304 18.19 -2.70 7.46
N LYS A 305 18.89 -1.59 7.24
CA LYS A 305 19.66 -0.88 8.28
C LYS A 305 18.78 -0.43 9.45
N VAL A 306 17.57 0.08 9.18
CA VAL A 306 16.60 0.45 10.23
C VAL A 306 16.07 -0.79 10.94
N VAL A 307 15.61 -1.81 10.20
CA VAL A 307 15.06 -3.05 10.78
C VAL A 307 16.06 -3.76 11.68
N ALA A 308 17.35 -3.75 11.33
CA ALA A 308 18.41 -4.36 12.13
C ALA A 308 18.58 -3.75 13.54
N GLN A 309 17.97 -2.60 13.81
CA GLN A 309 18.00 -1.93 15.11
C GLN A 309 16.81 -2.29 16.00
N TYR A 310 15.88 -3.11 15.50
CA TYR A 310 14.76 -3.65 16.25
C TYR A 310 15.01 -5.10 16.64
N ASP A 311 14.31 -5.58 17.67
CA ASP A 311 14.31 -6.99 18.02
C ASP A 311 13.88 -7.84 16.80
N PRO A 312 14.71 -8.78 16.32
CA PRO A 312 14.38 -9.63 15.17
C PRO A 312 13.20 -10.57 15.43
N GLN A 313 12.81 -10.75 16.70
CA GLN A 313 11.56 -11.41 17.07
C GLN A 313 10.35 -10.51 16.91
N ARG A 314 10.49 -9.19 16.78
CA ARG A 314 9.37 -8.25 16.61
C ARG A 314 9.28 -7.67 15.21
N VAL A 315 10.41 -7.39 14.58
CA VAL A 315 10.47 -6.81 13.23
C VAL A 315 11.36 -7.66 12.33
N ARG A 316 10.84 -8.06 11.17
CA ARG A 316 11.60 -8.78 10.15
C ARG A 316 11.47 -8.11 8.79
N TYR A 317 12.55 -8.17 8.01
CA TYR A 317 12.57 -7.74 6.62
C TYR A 317 12.61 -8.96 5.68
N TYR A 318 11.78 -8.97 4.65
CA TYR A 318 11.83 -9.97 3.57
C TYR A 318 12.11 -9.28 2.23
N SER A 319 13.22 -9.64 1.60
CA SER A 319 13.51 -9.18 0.23
C SER A 319 12.63 -9.95 -0.76
N LEU A 320 11.96 -9.25 -1.67
CA LEU A 320 11.12 -9.88 -2.71
C LEU A 320 11.91 -10.25 -3.96
N LYS A 321 13.05 -9.60 -4.23
CA LYS A 321 13.87 -9.83 -5.44
C LYS A 321 14.29 -11.30 -5.62
N PRO A 322 14.70 -12.04 -4.57
CA PRO A 322 15.09 -13.44 -4.73
C PRO A 322 13.91 -14.38 -4.99
N ILE A 323 12.67 -13.95 -4.69
CA ILE A 323 11.49 -14.80 -4.76
C ILE A 323 11.03 -14.98 -6.20
N VAL A 324 11.14 -13.93 -7.02
CA VAL A 324 10.79 -13.97 -8.45
C VAL A 324 12.10 -13.90 -9.24
N PRO A 325 12.87 -15.01 -9.34
CA PRO A 325 14.14 -14.98 -10.04
C PRO A 325 13.88 -14.90 -11.54
N GLY A 326 14.22 -13.78 -12.16
CA GLY A 326 14.43 -13.81 -13.61
C GLY A 326 15.75 -14.48 -13.95
N VAL A 327 15.96 -14.66 -15.25
CA VAL A 327 17.16 -15.31 -15.77
C VAL A 327 18.40 -14.56 -15.27
N HIS A 328 19.37 -15.27 -14.70
CA HIS A 328 20.58 -14.69 -14.07
C HIS A 328 20.30 -13.66 -12.97
N GLY A 329 19.15 -13.75 -12.27
CA GLY A 329 18.79 -12.84 -11.19
C GLY A 329 18.28 -11.47 -11.65
N THR A 330 17.87 -11.35 -12.91
CA THR A 330 17.29 -10.10 -13.46
C THR A 330 15.76 -10.07 -13.35
N TYR A 331 15.14 -9.02 -13.90
CA TYR A 331 13.69 -8.92 -14.07
C TYR A 331 13.08 -10.12 -14.84
N ALA A 332 11.87 -10.53 -14.44
CA ALA A 332 11.01 -11.45 -15.18
C ALA A 332 9.57 -10.91 -15.28
N SER A 333 8.98 -11.00 -16.47
CA SER A 333 7.54 -10.73 -16.67
C SER A 333 6.68 -11.96 -16.41
N ALA A 334 7.26 -13.15 -16.57
CA ALA A 334 6.62 -14.43 -16.33
C ALA A 334 7.67 -15.44 -15.85
N ILE A 335 7.24 -16.40 -15.04
CA ILE A 335 8.07 -17.49 -14.51
C ILE A 335 7.32 -18.81 -14.63
N ARG A 336 8.03 -19.92 -14.43
CA ARG A 336 7.38 -21.22 -14.24
C ARG A 336 7.14 -21.47 -12.76
N ASP A 337 5.92 -21.86 -12.41
CA ASP A 337 5.61 -22.34 -11.06
C ASP A 337 6.23 -23.73 -10.79
N THR A 338 6.06 -24.23 -9.58
CA THR A 338 6.54 -25.56 -9.16
C THR A 338 5.94 -26.72 -9.96
N HIS A 339 4.84 -26.48 -10.69
CA HIS A 339 4.17 -27.43 -11.57
C HIS A 339 4.55 -27.24 -13.04
N GLY A 340 5.52 -26.35 -13.33
CA GLY A 340 6.00 -26.07 -14.68
C GLY A 340 5.08 -25.17 -15.52
N ARG A 341 4.01 -24.62 -14.94
CA ARG A 341 3.06 -23.73 -15.64
C ARG A 341 3.60 -22.31 -15.67
N TRP A 342 3.36 -21.60 -16.77
CA TRP A 342 3.69 -20.18 -16.87
C TRP A 342 2.74 -19.34 -16.02
N VAL A 343 3.32 -18.52 -15.16
CA VAL A 343 2.63 -17.50 -14.37
C VAL A 343 3.13 -16.14 -14.82
N HIS A 344 2.22 -15.30 -15.29
CA HIS A 344 2.51 -13.88 -15.50
C HIS A 344 2.60 -13.21 -14.15
N VAL A 345 3.80 -12.81 -13.75
CA VAL A 345 4.04 -12.24 -12.42
C VAL A 345 3.95 -10.72 -12.43
N MET A 346 4.19 -10.08 -13.57
CA MET A 346 4.22 -8.62 -13.68
C MET A 346 3.24 -8.13 -14.74
N HIS A 347 2.61 -6.99 -14.47
CA HIS A 347 1.83 -6.26 -15.46
C HIS A 347 2.70 -5.79 -16.63
N LYS A 348 2.03 -5.32 -17.70
CA LYS A 348 2.68 -4.86 -18.94
C LYS A 348 3.64 -3.69 -18.70
N ASP A 349 3.41 -2.87 -17.67
CA ASP A 349 4.33 -1.79 -17.29
C ASP A 349 5.69 -2.30 -16.80
N GLY A 350 5.77 -3.55 -16.33
CA GLY A 350 6.98 -4.16 -15.78
C GLY A 350 7.37 -3.60 -14.42
N ILE A 351 6.44 -2.99 -13.70
CA ILE A 351 6.63 -2.39 -12.38
C ILE A 351 5.74 -3.10 -11.37
N HIS A 352 4.46 -3.23 -11.68
CA HIS A 352 3.47 -3.80 -10.76
C HIS A 352 3.36 -5.31 -10.92
N TYR A 353 3.22 -6.00 -9.80
CA TYR A 353 2.84 -7.41 -9.82
C TYR A 353 1.42 -7.56 -10.38
N THR A 354 1.11 -8.72 -10.94
CA THR A 354 -0.28 -9.18 -11.12
C THR A 354 -0.77 -9.82 -9.82
N ILE A 355 -2.07 -10.16 -9.73
CA ILE A 355 -2.59 -10.93 -8.60
C ILE A 355 -1.91 -12.31 -8.53
N GLU A 356 -1.69 -12.96 -9.66
CA GLU A 356 -1.00 -14.24 -9.74
C GLU A 356 0.49 -14.12 -9.36
N GLY A 357 1.13 -13.01 -9.69
CA GLY A 357 2.49 -12.70 -9.23
C GLY A 357 2.56 -12.48 -7.73
N GLY A 358 1.58 -11.75 -7.17
CA GLY A 358 1.42 -11.62 -5.73
C GLY A 358 1.17 -12.96 -5.05
N ALA A 359 0.35 -13.83 -5.65
CA ALA A 359 0.07 -15.16 -5.14
C ALA A 359 1.34 -15.99 -5.11
N TYR A 360 2.12 -16.01 -6.20
CA TYR A 360 3.40 -16.70 -6.25
C TYR A 360 4.39 -16.23 -5.16
N VAL A 361 4.47 -14.91 -4.93
CA VAL A 361 5.29 -14.35 -3.84
C VAL A 361 4.77 -14.83 -2.48
N MET A 362 3.46 -14.82 -2.27
CA MET A 362 2.82 -15.17 -1.01
C MET A 362 2.81 -16.67 -0.71
N GLU A 363 2.79 -17.54 -1.73
CA GLU A 363 3.02 -18.99 -1.57
C GLU A 363 4.37 -19.27 -0.90
N THR A 364 5.37 -18.43 -1.18
CA THR A 364 6.70 -18.54 -0.56
C THR A 364 6.73 -17.92 0.84
N LEU A 365 6.12 -16.74 1.04
CA LEU A 365 6.26 -15.97 2.28
C LEU A 365 5.26 -16.35 3.39
N LEU A 366 4.00 -16.63 3.06
CA LEU A 366 2.98 -16.92 4.06
C LEU A 366 3.34 -18.11 4.97
N PRO A 367 3.86 -19.25 4.46
CA PRO A 367 4.26 -20.35 5.34
C PRO A 367 5.33 -19.95 6.37
N LEU A 368 6.27 -19.08 5.97
CA LEU A 368 7.33 -18.58 6.85
C LEU A 368 6.78 -17.62 7.91
N ILE A 369 5.92 -16.70 7.50
CA ILE A 369 5.27 -15.72 8.37
C ILE A 369 4.39 -16.43 9.39
N LEU A 370 3.49 -17.32 8.94
CA LEU A 370 2.56 -18.02 9.83
C LEU A 370 3.29 -18.91 10.84
N ALA A 371 4.34 -19.62 10.42
CA ALA A 371 5.16 -20.43 11.34
C ALA A 371 5.93 -19.57 12.37
N ASP A 372 6.37 -18.36 12.00
CA ASP A 372 6.97 -17.41 12.94
C ASP A 372 5.95 -16.87 13.94
N LEU A 373 4.72 -16.59 13.50
CA LEU A 373 3.61 -16.16 14.36
C LEU A 373 3.19 -17.25 15.34
N GLU A 374 3.03 -18.49 14.88
CA GLU A 374 2.71 -19.64 15.73
C GLU A 374 3.76 -19.83 16.84
N ARG A 375 5.06 -19.83 16.49
CA ARG A 375 6.13 -19.96 17.49
C ARG A 375 6.08 -18.86 18.54
N SER A 376 5.78 -17.63 18.12
CA SER A 376 5.72 -16.48 19.01
C SER A 376 4.53 -16.55 19.97
N ARG A 377 3.37 -17.03 19.51
CA ARG A 377 2.20 -17.29 20.37
C ARG A 377 2.50 -18.36 21.43
N HIS A 378 3.17 -19.45 21.05
CA HIS A 378 3.51 -20.53 22.00
C HIS A 378 4.59 -20.11 23.00
N GLY A 379 5.57 -19.31 22.58
CA GLY A 379 6.59 -18.74 23.48
C GLY A 379 5.97 -17.85 24.56
N TYR A 380 5.01 -17.01 24.18
CA TYR A 380 4.28 -16.12 25.11
C TYR A 380 3.40 -16.90 26.10
N MET A 381 2.71 -17.95 25.64
CA MET A 381 1.88 -18.79 26.53
C MET A 381 2.74 -19.59 27.52
N ARG A 382 3.93 -20.04 27.11
CA ARG A 382 4.83 -20.80 27.99
C ARG A 382 5.51 -19.93 29.04
N SER A 383 5.77 -18.65 28.75
CA SER A 383 6.28 -17.70 29.74
C SER A 383 5.20 -17.21 30.71
N SER A 384 3.95 -17.03 30.26
CA SER A 384 2.84 -16.61 31.13
C SER A 384 2.37 -17.69 32.11
N LEU A 385 2.55 -18.98 31.77
CA LEU A 385 2.29 -20.12 32.65
C LEU A 385 3.47 -20.47 33.58
N GLY A 386 4.65 -19.85 33.40
CA GLY A 386 5.89 -20.17 34.10
C GLY A 386 6.17 -19.40 35.39
N SER A 387 5.28 -18.51 35.85
CA SER A 387 5.52 -17.66 37.03
C SER A 387 4.69 -18.03 38.28
N HIS A 388 4.10 -19.23 38.31
CA HIS A 388 3.49 -19.80 39.52
C HIS A 388 4.23 -21.07 39.98
N GLU A 389 5.53 -20.96 40.25
CA GLU A 389 6.16 -21.85 41.22
C GLU A 389 5.83 -21.32 42.62
N LEU A 390 4.91 -22.00 43.30
CA LEU A 390 4.76 -21.92 44.75
C LEU A 390 6.14 -22.12 45.40
N PRO A 391 6.57 -21.25 46.32
CA PRO A 391 7.86 -21.46 46.99
C PRO A 391 7.80 -22.77 47.75
N ALA A 392 8.71 -23.69 47.38
CA ALA A 392 8.90 -24.95 48.07
C ALA A 392 9.13 -24.67 49.56
N THR A 393 8.27 -25.23 50.40
CA THR A 393 8.40 -25.26 51.86
C THR A 393 9.65 -26.04 52.25
N LYS A 394 10.81 -25.38 52.25
CA LYS A 394 12.02 -25.87 52.90
C LYS A 394 12.23 -25.10 54.20
N GLY A 395 11.95 -25.78 55.30
CA GLY A 395 12.51 -25.41 56.61
C GLY A 395 11.51 -25.37 57.75
N MET A 396 11.03 -26.53 58.22
CA MET A 396 10.75 -26.70 59.65
C MET A 396 10.76 -28.17 60.05
N GLU A 397 11.95 -28.80 60.03
CA GLU A 397 12.14 -30.09 60.68
C GLU A 397 13.50 -30.07 61.41
N ARG A 398 13.51 -29.46 62.59
CA ARG A 398 14.54 -29.62 63.64
C ARG A 398 14.08 -28.93 64.92
N ALA A 399 13.18 -29.58 65.65
CA ALA A 399 12.92 -29.28 67.06
C ALA A 399 12.20 -30.47 67.75
N ARG A 400 12.82 -31.65 67.75
CA ARG A 400 12.51 -32.72 68.72
C ARG A 400 13.79 -33.49 69.02
N HIS A 401 14.55 -32.99 69.99
CA HIS A 401 15.33 -33.78 70.97
C HIS A 401 16.25 -32.83 71.74
N ALA A 402 15.81 -32.43 72.94
CA ALA A 402 16.63 -32.24 74.14
C ALA A 402 15.81 -31.45 75.19
N SER A 403 15.07 -32.17 76.04
CA SER A 403 14.91 -31.77 77.45
C SER A 403 14.27 -32.93 78.21
N THR A 404 15.10 -33.77 78.79
CA THR A 404 14.79 -34.61 79.95
C THR A 404 16.11 -34.79 80.69
N ARG A 405 16.11 -34.48 82.01
CA ARG A 405 17.25 -34.24 82.92
C ARG A 405 17.74 -32.79 82.82
N THR A 406 17.61 -31.93 83.82
CA THR A 406 17.49 -32.09 85.28
C THR A 406 16.81 -30.85 85.85
#